data_AF-G8DCN6-F1
#
_entry.id   AF-G8DCN6-F1
#
_cell.length_a   1.000
_cell.length_b   1.000
_cell.length_c   1.000
_cell.angle_alpha   90.00
_cell.angle_beta   90.00
_cell.angle_gamma   90.00
#
_symmetry.space_group_name_H-M   'P 1'
#
loop_
_entity.id
_entity.type
_entity.pdbx_description
1 polymer ?
#
loop_
_entity_poly.entity_id
_entity_poly.type
_entity_poly.pdbx_seq_one_letter_code
_entity_poly.pdbx_strand_id
1 'polypeptide(L)'
;GIAIVDPADGYKKLMVEKTSGSGEIDRKFYDADALEFQLQYNQLYLTPEGNYDAGAMFQHHNTATVVNGMQFGYVPNMAHNLLVNGDVNKNIFVAQPWNGLEHKQYQSQLLFVENDQHVRLFIENHGNEPLFFHIVGEILDRVVQGNRVQSPAT
;
A
#
# COMPACT_ATOMS: atom_id res chain seq x y z
N GLY A 1 -15.95 9.87 -11.22
CA GLY A 1 -14.69 9.21 -11.60
C GLY A 1 -13.57 10.19 -11.36
N ILE A 2 -12.51 9.75 -10.69
CA ILE A 2 -11.27 10.53 -10.64
C ILE A 2 -10.75 10.60 -12.08
N ALA A 3 -10.51 11.80 -12.60
CA ALA A 3 -9.78 11.97 -13.84
C ALA A 3 -8.31 11.77 -13.49
N ILE A 4 -7.80 10.59 -13.82
CA ILE A 4 -6.51 10.09 -13.33
C ILE A 4 -5.35 10.61 -14.21
N VAL A 5 -5.61 11.00 -15.47
CA VAL A 5 -4.65 11.44 -16.49
C VAL A 5 -5.26 12.54 -17.38
N ASP A 6 -4.42 13.48 -17.86
CA ASP A 6 -4.78 14.32 -19.02
C ASP A 6 -4.78 13.44 -20.28
N PRO A 7 -5.93 13.22 -20.94
CA PRO A 7 -6.00 12.33 -22.11
C PRO A 7 -5.22 12.84 -23.32
N ALA A 8 -4.81 14.12 -23.36
CA ALA A 8 -4.00 14.68 -24.44
C ALA A 8 -2.49 14.60 -24.15
N ASP A 9 -2.08 14.94 -22.92
CA ASP A 9 -0.66 15.16 -22.58
C ASP A 9 -0.09 14.14 -21.57
N GLY A 10 -0.90 13.23 -21.03
CA GLY A 10 -0.44 12.20 -20.09
C GLY A 10 -0.10 12.73 -18.69
N TYR A 11 0.79 12.02 -17.99
CA TYR A 11 1.32 12.47 -16.69
C TYR A 11 2.50 13.43 -16.86
N LYS A 12 2.65 14.37 -15.92
CA LYS A 12 3.86 15.21 -15.83
C LYS A 12 4.94 14.46 -15.05
N LYS A 13 6.19 14.64 -15.46
CA LYS A 13 7.38 14.15 -14.75
C LYS A 13 7.37 14.59 -13.28
N LEU A 14 7.83 13.71 -12.40
CA LEU A 14 7.96 14.00 -10.96
C LEU A 14 9.39 14.47 -10.68
N MET A 15 9.54 15.68 -10.17
CA MET A 15 10.79 16.18 -9.60
C MET A 15 10.76 15.98 -8.09
N VAL A 16 11.83 15.38 -7.55
CA VAL A 16 12.04 15.15 -6.12
C VAL A 16 13.41 15.70 -5.74
N GLU A 17 13.48 16.36 -4.60
CA GLU A 17 14.73 16.79 -3.99
C GLU A 17 15.19 15.67 -3.03
N LYS A 18 16.43 15.18 -3.20
CA LYS A 18 17.02 14.16 -2.33
C LYS A 18 18.33 14.66 -1.77
N THR A 19 18.59 14.40 -0.49
CA THR A 19 19.89 14.68 0.11
C THR A 19 20.90 13.63 -0.35
N SER A 20 21.98 14.06 -1.00
CA SER A 20 23.09 13.20 -1.38
C SER A 20 23.89 12.76 -0.15
N GLY A 21 24.75 11.75 -0.30
CA GLY A 21 25.68 11.34 0.76
C GLY A 21 26.66 12.43 1.20
N SER A 22 26.83 13.51 0.43
CA SER A 22 27.62 14.69 0.78
C SER A 22 26.82 15.77 1.53
N GLY A 23 25.51 15.60 1.71
CA GLY A 23 24.62 16.59 2.34
C GLY A 23 24.12 17.66 1.36
N GLU A 24 24.42 17.55 0.07
CA GLU A 24 23.90 18.44 -0.96
C GLU A 24 22.50 18.01 -1.39
N ILE A 25 21.65 18.97 -1.78
CA ILE A 25 20.32 18.68 -2.32
C ILE A 25 20.47 18.43 -3.82
N ASP A 26 20.18 17.20 -4.25
CA ASP A 26 20.13 16.83 -5.66
C ASP A 26 18.67 16.78 -6.16
N ARG A 27 18.46 17.21 -7.39
CA ARG A 27 17.14 17.21 -8.04
C ARG A 27 17.04 16.02 -8.96
N LYS A 28 16.29 15.00 -8.54
CA LYS A 28 16.02 13.83 -9.37
C LYS A 28 14.70 14.00 -10.10
N PHE A 29 14.73 13.76 -11.41
CA PHE A 29 13.54 13.74 -12.24
C PHE A 29 13.20 12.30 -12.59
N TYR A 30 12.01 11.88 -12.19
CA TYR A 30 11.42 10.62 -12.60
C TYR A 30 10.52 10.83 -13.81
N ASP A 31 10.44 9.81 -14.67
CA ASP A 31 9.57 9.86 -15.83
C ASP A 31 8.09 9.94 -15.40
N ALA A 32 7.25 10.36 -16.33
CA ALA A 32 5.80 10.39 -16.16
C ALA A 32 5.23 9.00 -15.85
N ASP A 33 5.82 7.99 -16.50
CA ASP A 33 5.54 6.58 -16.31
C ASP A 33 5.93 6.17 -14.89
N ALA A 34 4.99 5.50 -14.22
CA ALA A 34 5.15 4.99 -12.87
C ALA A 34 4.61 3.57 -12.80
N LEU A 35 5.17 2.75 -11.93
CA LEU A 35 4.49 1.53 -11.50
C LEU A 35 3.32 1.94 -10.62
N GLU A 36 2.11 1.49 -10.98
CA GLU A 36 0.89 1.94 -10.32
C GLU A 36 0.25 0.83 -9.50
N PHE A 37 -0.13 1.13 -8.26
CA PHE A 37 -0.93 0.25 -7.42
C PHE A 37 -2.16 0.98 -6.92
N GLN A 38 -3.27 0.25 -6.81
CA GLN A 38 -4.50 0.72 -6.17
C GLN A 38 -4.75 -0.08 -4.90
N LEU A 39 -4.90 0.62 -3.78
CA LEU A 39 -5.15 0.04 -2.46
C LEU A 39 -6.42 0.63 -1.87
N GLN A 40 -7.42 -0.23 -1.70
CA GLN A 40 -8.71 0.08 -1.10
C GLN A 40 -8.73 -0.41 0.35
N TYR A 41 -8.81 0.51 1.29
CA TYR A 41 -8.90 0.23 2.71
C TYR A 41 -10.35 0.17 3.13
N ASN A 42 -10.75 -0.97 3.69
CA ASN A 42 -12.13 -1.21 4.11
C ASN A 42 -12.15 -1.77 5.55
N GLN A 43 -13.31 -1.67 6.18
CA GLN A 43 -13.57 -2.24 7.50
C GLN A 43 -14.61 -3.35 7.39
N LEU A 44 -14.37 -4.46 8.09
CA LEU A 44 -15.31 -5.56 8.20
C LEU A 44 -16.04 -5.48 9.54
N TYR A 45 -17.35 -5.62 9.49
CA TYR A 45 -18.23 -5.68 10.66
C TYR A 45 -18.94 -7.03 10.65
N LEU A 46 -18.36 -7.98 11.35
CA LEU A 46 -18.78 -9.38 11.32
C LEU A 46 -19.09 -9.89 12.71
N THR A 47 -20.20 -10.61 12.82
CA THR A 47 -20.53 -11.49 13.95
C THR A 47 -19.49 -12.60 14.09
N PRO A 48 -19.39 -13.28 15.26
CA PRO A 48 -18.50 -14.43 15.44
C PRO A 48 -18.70 -15.54 14.40
N GLU A 49 -19.92 -15.68 13.87
CA GLU A 49 -20.28 -16.65 12.82
C GLU A 49 -19.92 -16.18 11.41
N GLY A 50 -19.40 -14.95 11.26
CA GLY A 50 -18.95 -14.39 9.97
C GLY A 50 -20.04 -13.67 9.17
N ASN A 51 -21.24 -13.47 9.72
CA ASN A 51 -22.29 -12.68 9.08
C ASN A 51 -22.12 -11.19 9.35
N TYR A 52 -22.70 -10.33 8.49
CA TYR A 52 -22.70 -8.87 8.70
C TYR A 52 -23.33 -8.47 10.05
N ASP A 53 -22.62 -7.64 10.80
CA ASP A 53 -23.06 -7.08 12.08
C ASP A 53 -23.36 -5.58 11.94
N ALA A 54 -24.64 -5.24 11.81
CA ALA A 54 -25.09 -3.85 11.72
C ALA A 54 -24.88 -3.08 13.04
N GLY A 55 -25.02 -3.75 14.19
CA GLY A 55 -24.85 -3.10 15.49
C GLY A 55 -23.40 -2.64 15.70
N ALA A 56 -22.45 -3.51 15.36
CA ALA A 56 -21.03 -3.20 15.36
C ALA A 56 -20.69 -2.08 14.35
N MET A 57 -21.31 -2.09 13.16
CA MET A 57 -21.13 -1.06 12.13
C MET A 57 -21.52 0.34 12.63
N PHE A 58 -22.72 0.49 13.23
CA PHE A 58 -23.18 1.78 13.76
C PHE A 58 -22.38 2.25 14.98
N GLN A 59 -21.76 1.33 15.73
CA GLN A 59 -20.86 1.65 16.83
C GLN A 59 -19.43 1.91 16.38
N HIS A 60 -19.12 1.73 15.10
CA HIS A 60 -17.75 1.78 14.55
C HIS A 60 -16.79 0.76 15.19
N HIS A 61 -17.33 -0.33 15.75
CA HIS A 61 -16.55 -1.42 16.33
C HIS A 61 -16.23 -2.48 15.26
N ASN A 62 -15.25 -2.20 14.42
CA ASN A 62 -14.89 -3.14 13.35
C ASN A 62 -14.22 -4.40 13.90
N THR A 63 -14.50 -5.54 13.25
CA THR A 63 -13.86 -6.83 13.54
C THR A 63 -12.46 -6.88 12.94
N ALA A 64 -12.28 -6.29 11.76
CA ALA A 64 -10.99 -6.24 11.06
C ALA A 64 -10.91 -5.06 10.09
N THR A 65 -9.68 -4.69 9.74
CA THR A 65 -9.38 -3.79 8.62
C THR A 65 -8.74 -4.62 7.51
N VAL A 66 -9.13 -4.35 6.27
CA VAL A 66 -8.67 -5.08 5.10
C VAL A 66 -8.14 -4.13 4.04
N VAL A 67 -7.22 -4.64 3.22
CA VAL A 67 -6.75 -3.96 2.01
C VAL A 67 -7.19 -4.79 0.81
N ASN A 68 -7.88 -4.18 -0.15
CA ASN A 68 -8.48 -4.82 -1.32
C ASN A 68 -9.35 -6.04 -0.93
N GLY A 69 -10.12 -5.90 0.15
CA GLY A 69 -11.07 -6.90 0.62
C GLY A 69 -10.50 -8.06 1.44
N MET A 70 -9.18 -8.10 1.66
CA MET A 70 -8.52 -9.22 2.35
C MET A 70 -7.69 -8.77 3.56
N GLN A 71 -7.82 -9.49 4.68
CA GLN A 71 -6.94 -9.32 5.84
C GLN A 71 -5.55 -9.89 5.50
N PHE A 72 -4.51 -9.11 5.78
CA PHE A 72 -3.11 -9.50 5.50
C PHE A 72 -2.82 -9.89 4.04
N GLY A 73 -3.61 -9.38 3.07
CA GLY A 73 -3.52 -9.76 1.65
C GLY A 73 -2.20 -9.42 0.95
N TYR A 74 -1.36 -8.57 1.55
CA TYR A 74 -0.05 -8.17 1.02
C TYR A 74 1.11 -8.53 1.94
N VAL A 75 0.86 -9.33 2.99
CA VAL A 75 1.86 -9.67 4.01
C VAL A 75 2.59 -10.96 3.65
N PRO A 76 3.94 -11.04 3.72
CA PRO A 76 4.70 -12.19 3.22
C PRO A 76 4.25 -13.57 3.73
N ASN A 77 4.52 -14.63 2.95
CA ASN A 77 4.22 -16.02 3.28
C ASN A 77 5.48 -16.89 3.07
N MET A 78 5.39 -18.22 3.21
CA MET A 78 6.54 -19.10 3.05
C MET A 78 7.21 -19.03 1.68
N ALA A 79 6.44 -18.86 0.59
CA ALA A 79 7.02 -18.71 -0.75
C ALA A 79 7.87 -17.44 -0.83
N HIS A 80 7.43 -16.37 -0.19
CA HIS A 80 8.19 -15.12 -0.08
C HIS A 80 9.44 -15.31 0.79
N ASN A 81 9.33 -16.00 1.93
CA ASN A 81 10.48 -16.33 2.78
C ASN A 81 11.57 -17.05 1.99
N LEU A 82 11.18 -18.05 1.17
CA LEU A 82 12.11 -18.76 0.30
C LEU A 82 12.73 -17.83 -0.75
N LEU A 83 11.92 -16.97 -1.39
CA LEU A 83 12.38 -16.04 -2.42
C LEU A 83 13.43 -15.04 -1.89
N VAL A 84 13.22 -14.48 -0.69
CA VAL A 84 14.07 -13.40 -0.15
C VAL A 84 15.20 -13.95 0.72
N ASN A 85 14.94 -14.94 1.58
CA ASN A 85 15.91 -15.45 2.55
C ASN A 85 16.55 -16.77 2.15
N GLY A 86 16.05 -17.46 1.12
CA GLY A 86 16.48 -18.82 0.78
C GLY A 86 16.06 -19.89 1.79
N ASP A 87 15.28 -19.52 2.82
CA ASP A 87 14.82 -20.40 3.89
C ASP A 87 13.35 -20.12 4.23
N VAL A 88 12.52 -21.14 4.07
CA VAL A 88 11.08 -21.11 4.35
C VAL A 88 10.76 -20.80 5.81
N ASN A 89 11.65 -21.16 6.75
CA ASN A 89 11.45 -21.01 8.19
C ASN A 89 11.91 -19.64 8.71
N LYS A 90 12.59 -18.85 7.87
CA LYS A 90 13.05 -17.52 8.24
C LYS A 90 12.07 -16.47 7.73
N ASN A 91 11.20 -16.02 8.63
CA ASN A 91 10.23 -14.96 8.36
C ASN A 91 10.91 -13.64 7.98
N ILE A 92 10.38 -12.98 6.96
CA ILE A 92 10.81 -11.64 6.51
C ILE A 92 10.13 -10.55 7.35
N PHE A 93 8.92 -10.82 7.82
CA PHE A 93 8.11 -9.86 8.57
C PHE A 93 7.61 -10.49 9.87
N VAL A 94 7.44 -9.66 10.91
CA VAL A 94 7.12 -10.16 12.26
C VAL A 94 5.74 -10.80 12.33
N ALA A 95 4.77 -10.36 11.52
CA ALA A 95 3.43 -10.92 11.48
C ALA A 95 3.21 -11.66 10.16
N GLN A 96 3.32 -12.98 10.14
CA GLN A 96 3.04 -13.81 8.96
C GLN A 96 2.07 -14.96 9.34
N PRO A 97 0.77 -14.66 9.48
CA PRO A 97 -0.20 -15.65 9.99
C PRO A 97 -0.45 -16.81 9.02
N TRP A 98 -0.18 -16.63 7.72
CA TRP A 98 -0.51 -17.57 6.65
C TRP A 98 0.73 -18.05 5.90
N ASN A 99 1.66 -18.70 6.60
CA ASN A 99 2.91 -19.15 5.98
C ASN A 99 2.73 -20.41 5.11
N GLY A 100 1.99 -21.40 5.60
CA GLY A 100 1.83 -22.70 4.94
C GLY A 100 1.21 -22.68 3.55
N LEU A 101 1.56 -23.65 2.70
CA LEU A 101 0.96 -23.82 1.36
C LEU A 101 -0.52 -24.23 1.45
N GLU A 102 -0.93 -24.83 2.57
CA GLU A 102 -2.31 -25.16 2.91
C GLU A 102 -3.19 -23.92 3.05
N HIS A 103 -2.60 -22.74 3.26
CA HIS A 103 -3.28 -21.45 3.33
C HIS A 103 -3.30 -20.72 1.97
N LYS A 104 -3.26 -21.45 0.85
CA LYS A 104 -3.26 -20.88 -0.50
C LYS A 104 -4.41 -19.90 -0.79
N GLN A 105 -5.57 -20.08 -0.16
CA GLN A 105 -6.70 -19.14 -0.25
C GLN A 105 -6.41 -17.79 0.40
N TYR A 106 -5.41 -17.75 1.28
CA TYR A 106 -4.90 -16.55 1.93
C TYR A 106 -3.51 -16.14 1.40
N GLN A 107 -3.13 -16.64 0.22
CA GLN A 107 -1.85 -16.27 -0.39
C GLN A 107 -1.82 -14.77 -0.61
N SER A 108 -0.93 -14.14 0.14
CA SER A 108 -0.58 -12.77 -0.09
C SER A 108 0.07 -12.57 -1.45
N GLN A 109 -0.12 -11.40 -2.01
CA GLN A 109 0.62 -10.95 -3.18
C GLN A 109 1.67 -9.93 -2.74
N LEU A 110 2.89 -10.04 -3.24
CA LEU A 110 3.90 -9.00 -3.01
C LEU A 110 3.63 -7.82 -3.94
N LEU A 111 3.69 -6.62 -3.37
CA LEU A 111 3.88 -5.41 -4.14
C LEU A 111 5.38 -5.28 -4.36
N PHE A 112 5.88 -5.86 -5.46
CA PHE A 112 7.30 -5.80 -5.81
C PHE A 112 7.59 -4.49 -6.53
N VAL A 113 8.65 -3.81 -6.10
CA VAL A 113 9.12 -2.54 -6.64
C VAL A 113 10.63 -2.63 -6.78
N GLU A 114 11.17 -2.22 -7.91
CA GLU A 114 12.61 -2.13 -8.10
C GLU A 114 13.18 -0.88 -7.43
N ASN A 115 14.45 -0.94 -7.01
CA ASN A 115 15.13 0.23 -6.47
C ASN A 115 15.09 1.38 -7.49
N ASP A 116 14.87 2.60 -6.99
CA ASP A 116 14.77 3.83 -7.79
C ASP A 116 13.61 3.86 -8.82
N GLN A 117 12.66 2.93 -8.73
CA GLN A 117 11.46 2.97 -9.56
C GLN A 117 10.48 4.06 -9.08
N HIS A 118 9.93 4.82 -10.02
CA HIS A 118 8.83 5.74 -9.73
C HIS A 118 7.56 4.94 -9.49
N VAL A 119 6.98 5.07 -8.29
CA VAL A 119 5.75 4.37 -7.90
C VAL A 119 4.64 5.36 -7.61
N ARG A 120 3.44 5.07 -8.11
CA ARG A 120 2.23 5.80 -7.81
C ARG A 120 1.23 4.91 -7.09
N LEU A 121 0.76 5.38 -5.94
CA LEU A 121 -0.21 4.67 -5.12
C LEU A 121 -1.54 5.42 -5.12
N PHE A 122 -2.58 4.75 -5.56
CA PHE A 122 -3.96 5.21 -5.42
C PHE A 122 -4.54 4.63 -4.14
N ILE A 123 -4.60 5.47 -3.10
CA ILE A 123 -5.08 5.08 -1.78
C ILE A 123 -6.53 5.54 -1.63
N GLU A 124 -7.43 4.59 -1.46
CA GLU A 124 -8.84 4.85 -1.23
C GLU A 124 -9.26 4.33 0.13
N ASN A 125 -9.90 5.18 0.92
CA ASN A 125 -10.50 4.77 2.18
C ASN A 125 -12.01 4.64 2.00
N HIS A 126 -12.52 3.41 1.99
CA HIS A 126 -13.95 3.08 1.98
C HIS A 126 -14.44 2.68 3.38
N GLY A 127 -13.58 2.77 4.39
CA GLY A 127 -13.96 2.62 5.80
C GLY A 127 -14.64 3.86 6.37
N ASN A 128 -15.28 3.69 7.52
CA ASN A 128 -15.86 4.76 8.32
C ASN A 128 -14.82 5.50 9.18
N GLU A 129 -13.70 4.85 9.50
CA GLU A 129 -12.62 5.44 10.29
C GLU A 129 -11.54 6.10 9.42
N PRO A 130 -10.80 7.10 9.95
CA PRO A 130 -9.66 7.69 9.26
C PRO A 130 -8.56 6.68 8.94
N LEU A 131 -7.93 6.84 7.77
CA LEU A 131 -6.74 6.09 7.37
C LEU A 131 -5.47 6.92 7.57
N PHE A 132 -4.58 6.45 8.42
CA PHE A 132 -3.24 7.00 8.59
C PHE A 132 -2.24 6.17 7.77
N PHE A 133 -2.13 6.50 6.48
CA PHE A 133 -1.32 5.73 5.54
C PHE A 133 0.19 5.99 5.74
N HIS A 134 0.96 4.92 5.85
CA HIS A 134 2.42 4.95 5.96
C HIS A 134 3.01 3.66 5.39
N ILE A 135 4.21 3.77 4.80
CA ILE A 135 5.02 2.64 4.35
C ILE A 135 6.30 2.63 5.17
N VAL A 136 6.52 1.53 5.90
CA VAL A 136 7.66 1.40 6.80
C VAL A 136 8.96 1.45 6.01
N GLY A 137 9.88 2.33 6.43
CA GLY A 137 11.19 2.50 5.79
C GLY A 137 11.20 3.46 4.61
N GLU A 138 10.04 3.98 4.19
CA GLU A 138 9.90 4.87 3.03
C GLU A 138 9.35 6.24 3.41
N ILE A 139 9.61 7.23 2.56
CA ILE A 139 9.03 8.58 2.64
C ILE A 139 8.18 8.78 1.38
N LEU A 140 6.99 9.35 1.55
CA LEU A 140 6.13 9.68 0.42
C LEU A 140 6.62 10.97 -0.23
N ASP A 141 7.26 10.83 -1.41
CA ASP A 141 7.78 11.97 -2.17
C ASP A 141 6.68 13.00 -2.47
N ARG A 142 5.48 12.56 -2.84
CA ARG A 142 4.36 13.46 -3.13
C ARG A 142 3.04 12.87 -2.68
N VAL A 143 2.21 13.71 -2.05
CA VAL A 143 0.83 13.36 -1.67
C VAL A 143 -0.13 14.33 -2.30
N VAL A 144 -1.11 13.81 -3.04
CA VAL A 144 -2.19 14.58 -3.66
C VAL A 144 -3.53 14.05 -3.15
N GLN A 145 -4.37 14.94 -2.62
CA GLN A 145 -5.73 14.63 -2.20
C GLN A 145 -6.70 15.55 -2.94
N GLY A 146 -7.55 14.97 -3.78
CA GLY A 146 -8.37 15.73 -4.73
C GLY A 146 -7.48 16.59 -5.62
N ASN A 147 -7.73 17.90 -5.67
CA ASN A 147 -6.96 18.85 -6.48
C ASN A 147 -5.83 19.53 -5.69
N ARG A 148 -5.52 19.09 -4.46
CA ARG A 148 -4.53 19.72 -3.59
C ARG A 148 -3.32 18.82 -3.36
N VAL A 149 -2.13 19.38 -3.59
CA VAL A 149 -0.86 18.79 -3.15
C VAL A 149 -0.69 19.08 -1.66
N GLN A 150 -0.56 18.05 -0.84
CA GLN A 150 -0.35 18.16 0.61
C GLN A 150 1.12 18.09 0.99
N SER A 151 1.88 17.25 0.31
CA SER A 151 3.34 17.19 0.39
C SER A 151 3.91 17.47 -0.99
N PRO A 152 4.46 18.67 -1.25
CA PRO A 152 5.24 18.90 -2.44
C PRO A 152 6.58 18.18 -2.25
N ALA A 153 6.96 17.34 -3.20
CA ALA A 153 8.28 16.71 -3.20
C ALA A 153 9.37 17.78 -3.01
N THR A 154 9.99 17.78 -1.83
CA THR A 154 11.04 18.70 -1.34
C THR A 154 12.15 17.90 -0.70
#